data_AF-A0A7Z0WQ07-F1
#
_entry.id   AF-A0A7Z0WQ07-F1
#
_cell.length_a   1.000
_cell.length_b   1.000
_cell.length_c   1.000
_cell.angle_alpha   90.00
_cell.angle_beta   90.00
_cell.angle_gamma   90.00
#
_symmetry.space_group_name_H-M   'P 1'
#
loop_
_entity.id
_entity.type
_entity.pdbx_description
1 polymer ?
#
loop_
_entity_poly.entity_id
_entity_poly.type
_entity_poly.pdbx_seq_one_letter_code
_entity_poly.pdbx_strand_id
1 'polypeptide(L)'
;MTSAAVIAVPVLLVALLVVAVGSRKRLLAAQREQRDELTRLRQDLARLSPGPSRVPRIGAEDPVFQIGERVAIVDGPHSGDQGTVVDTPEWVRQGFVCVELVRERGRRFMPVAKLSRLDEPVG
;
A
#
# COMPACT_ATOMS: atom_id res chain seq x y z
N MET A 1 63.24 2.87 -16.56
CA MET A 1 62.38 2.47 -15.43
C MET A 1 60.92 2.55 -15.87
N THR A 2 60.39 1.57 -16.62
CA THR A 2 59.02 1.64 -17.20
C THR A 2 58.46 0.23 -17.52
N SER A 3 58.53 -0.73 -16.60
CA SER A 3 58.03 -2.10 -16.89
C SER A 3 56.98 -2.63 -15.89
N ALA A 4 56.86 -2.08 -14.68
CA ALA A 4 55.89 -2.58 -13.70
C ALA A 4 54.46 -2.07 -13.96
N ALA A 5 54.31 -0.81 -14.41
CA ALA A 5 53.00 -0.18 -14.61
C ALA A 5 52.22 -0.76 -15.80
N VAL A 6 52.91 -1.23 -16.84
CA VAL A 6 52.29 -1.73 -18.08
C VAL A 6 51.60 -3.09 -17.88
N ILE A 7 52.07 -3.88 -16.91
CA ILE A 7 51.51 -5.22 -16.60
C ILE A 7 50.48 -5.14 -15.47
N ALA A 8 50.66 -4.23 -14.50
CA ALA A 8 49.74 -4.07 -13.38
C ALA A 8 48.33 -3.66 -13.83
N VAL A 9 48.22 -2.78 -14.83
CA VAL A 9 46.94 -2.26 -15.33
C VAL A 9 46.06 -3.33 -15.99
N PRO A 10 46.56 -4.16 -16.94
CA PRO A 10 45.75 -5.23 -17.54
C PRO A 10 45.40 -6.33 -16.54
N VAL A 11 46.28 -6.67 -15.59
CA VAL A 11 45.98 -7.65 -14.53
C VAL A 11 44.86 -7.13 -13.61
N LEU A 12 44.90 -5.84 -13.26
CA LEU A 12 43.85 -5.22 -12.45
C LEU A 12 42.51 -5.17 -13.18
N LEU A 13 42.52 -4.87 -14.49
CA LEU A 13 41.32 -4.89 -15.33
C LEU A 13 40.72 -6.29 -15.45
N VAL A 14 41.55 -7.31 -15.63
CA VAL A 14 41.09 -8.71 -15.68
C VAL A 14 40.53 -9.15 -14.32
N ALA A 15 41.18 -8.78 -13.21
CA ALA A 15 40.67 -9.07 -11.87
C ALA A 15 39.30 -8.41 -11.61
N LEU A 16 39.13 -7.14 -12.01
CA LEU A 16 37.84 -6.44 -11.91
C LEU A 16 36.76 -7.08 -12.77
N LEU A 17 37.10 -7.53 -13.99
CA LEU A 17 36.18 -8.26 -14.87
C LEU A 17 35.73 -9.60 -14.28
N VAL A 18 36.65 -10.37 -13.70
CA VAL A 18 36.32 -11.66 -13.05
C VAL A 18 35.42 -11.45 -11.83
N VAL A 19 35.67 -10.42 -11.02
CA VAL A 19 34.81 -10.07 -9.87
C VAL A 19 33.43 -9.61 -10.33
N ALA A 20 33.34 -8.79 -11.39
CA ALA A 20 32.06 -8.32 -11.94
C ALA A 20 31.24 -9.44 -12.59
N VAL A 21 31.87 -10.39 -13.27
CA VAL A 21 31.18 -11.56 -13.85
C VAL A 21 30.78 -12.56 -12.76
N GLY A 22 31.63 -12.74 -11.74
CA GLY A 22 31.35 -13.59 -10.59
C GLY A 22 30.17 -13.08 -9.75
N SER A 23 30.07 -11.77 -9.53
CA SER A 23 28.95 -11.16 -8.79
C SER A 23 27.63 -11.29 -9.55
N ARG A 24 27.63 -11.15 -10.89
CA ARG A 24 26.44 -11.36 -11.73
C ARG A 24 25.91 -12.80 -11.66
N LYS A 25 26.81 -13.80 -11.65
CA LYS A 25 26.42 -15.22 -11.49
C LYS A 25 25.85 -15.50 -10.10
N ARG A 26 26.44 -14.93 -9.05
CA ARG A 26 25.92 -15.06 -7.67
C ARG A 26 24.58 -14.35 -7.49
N LEU A 27 24.39 -13.18 -8.10
CA LEU A 27 23.14 -12.44 -8.05
C LEU A 27 22.00 -13.19 -8.74
N LEU A 28 22.27 -13.83 -9.88
CA LEU A 28 21.27 -14.64 -10.60
C LEU A 28 20.91 -15.94 -9.86
N ALA A 29 21.84 -16.55 -9.10
CA ALA A 29 21.55 -17.70 -8.26
C ALA A 29 20.70 -17.32 -7.04
N ALA A 30 21.04 -16.23 -6.35
CA ALA A 30 20.28 -15.72 -5.20
C ALA A 30 18.85 -15.30 -5.58
N GLN A 31 18.63 -14.76 -6.79
CA GLN A 31 17.27 -14.43 -7.25
C GLN A 31 16.40 -15.65 -7.55
N ARG A 32 16.99 -16.82 -7.87
CA ARG A 32 16.22 -18.05 -8.09
C ARG A 32 15.75 -18.64 -6.76
N GLU A 33 16.62 -18.68 -5.77
CA GLU A 33 16.25 -19.14 -4.42
C GLU A 33 15.14 -18.28 -3.80
N GLN A 34 15.22 -16.94 -3.95
CA GLN A 34 14.15 -16.05 -3.49
C GLN A 34 12.82 -16.24 -4.22
N ARG A 35 12.84 -16.59 -5.51
CA ARG A 35 11.60 -16.87 -6.27
C ARG A 35 10.95 -18.17 -5.83
N ASP A 36 11.75 -19.20 -5.56
CA ASP A 36 11.24 -20.50 -5.16
C ASP A 36 10.63 -20.44 -3.75
N GLU A 37 11.24 -19.67 -2.83
CA GLU A 37 10.66 -19.40 -1.50
C GLU A 37 9.36 -18.57 -1.58
N LEU A 38 9.31 -17.52 -2.39
CA LEU A 38 8.08 -16.73 -2.59
C LEU A 38 6.95 -17.57 -3.19
N THR A 39 7.28 -18.52 -4.07
CA THR A 39 6.29 -19.40 -4.70
C THR A 39 5.78 -20.43 -3.70
N ARG A 40 6.65 -21.00 -2.85
CA ARG A 40 6.24 -21.87 -1.73
C ARG A 40 5.38 -21.13 -0.71
N LEU A 41 5.78 -19.94 -0.27
CA LEU A 41 5.00 -19.13 0.67
C LEU A 41 3.63 -18.76 0.10
N ARG A 42 3.53 -18.45 -1.20
CA ARG A 42 2.24 -18.24 -1.87
C ARG A 42 1.39 -19.50 -1.92
N GLN A 43 1.99 -20.66 -2.15
CA GLN A 43 1.27 -21.94 -2.15
C GLN A 43 0.80 -22.33 -0.75
N ASP A 44 1.60 -22.09 0.29
CA ASP A 44 1.22 -22.34 1.68
C ASP A 44 0.14 -21.35 2.14
N LEU A 45 0.24 -20.07 1.75
CA LEU A 45 -0.85 -19.09 1.94
C LEU A 45 -2.13 -19.50 1.21
N ALA A 46 -2.06 -20.05 0.00
CA ALA A 46 -3.22 -20.54 -0.74
C ALA A 46 -3.81 -21.85 -0.17
N ARG A 47 -3.04 -22.60 0.63
CA ARG A 47 -3.52 -23.79 1.36
C ARG A 47 -4.14 -23.42 2.70
N LEU A 48 -3.61 -22.39 3.36
CA LEU A 48 -4.14 -21.85 4.62
C LEU A 48 -5.31 -20.87 4.42
N SER A 49 -5.36 -20.21 3.26
CA SER A 49 -6.51 -19.42 2.81
C SER A 49 -7.35 -20.32 1.92
N PRO A 50 -8.45 -20.93 2.41
CA PRO A 50 -9.44 -21.49 1.50
C PRO A 50 -9.85 -20.36 0.55
N GLY A 51 -9.50 -20.51 -0.72
CA GLY A 51 -9.56 -19.42 -1.68
C GLY A 51 -10.97 -18.89 -1.90
N PRO A 52 -11.07 -17.88 -2.78
CA PRO A 52 -10.96 -16.50 -2.33
C PRO A 52 -11.76 -16.32 -1.04
N SER A 53 -11.26 -15.53 -0.09
CA SER A 53 -12.21 -14.80 0.75
C SER A 53 -13.05 -13.99 -0.23
N ARG A 54 -14.18 -14.56 -0.65
CA ARG A 54 -15.44 -13.87 -0.79
C ARG A 54 -15.60 -13.23 0.57
N VAL A 55 -14.89 -12.11 0.76
CA VAL A 55 -15.36 -11.03 1.61
C VAL A 55 -16.79 -10.93 1.13
N PRO A 56 -17.78 -11.33 1.95
CA PRO A 56 -19.14 -11.11 1.54
C PRO A 56 -19.15 -9.64 1.15
N ARG A 57 -19.49 -9.35 -0.12
CA ARG A 57 -20.04 -8.03 -0.41
C ARG A 57 -21.36 -8.04 0.36
N ILE A 58 -21.25 -7.82 1.67
CA ILE A 58 -22.27 -7.18 2.46
C ILE A 58 -22.42 -5.87 1.67
N GLY A 59 -23.41 -5.70 0.79
CA GLY A 59 -24.79 -6.00 1.11
C GLY A 59 -25.30 -5.03 2.18
N ALA A 60 -24.45 -4.12 2.66
CA ALA A 60 -24.87 -2.82 3.12
C ALA A 60 -24.88 -1.98 1.85
N GLU A 61 -26.03 -1.45 1.48
CA GLU A 61 -26.06 -0.25 0.66
C GLU A 61 -25.03 0.69 1.27
N ASP A 62 -23.95 1.04 0.55
CA ASP A 62 -22.96 1.98 1.07
C ASP A 62 -23.75 3.20 1.54
N PRO A 63 -23.64 3.63 2.82
CA PRO A 63 -24.44 4.74 3.29
C PRO A 63 -24.12 5.94 2.41
N VAL A 64 -25.10 6.31 1.58
CA VAL A 64 -24.98 7.45 0.69
C VAL A 64 -25.12 8.67 1.57
N PHE A 65 -23.98 9.24 1.94
CA PHE A 65 -23.92 10.50 2.65
C PHE A 65 -24.29 11.64 1.69
N GLN A 66 -25.16 12.53 2.12
CA GLN A 66 -25.57 13.70 1.35
C GLN A 66 -24.66 14.89 1.66
N ILE A 67 -24.48 15.77 0.68
CA ILE A 67 -23.76 17.04 0.90
C ILE A 67 -24.50 17.85 1.97
N GLY A 68 -23.77 18.32 2.98
CA GLY A 68 -24.30 19.04 4.13
C GLY A 68 -24.61 18.13 5.33
N GLU A 69 -24.54 16.81 5.18
CA GLU A 69 -24.82 15.87 6.27
C GLU A 69 -23.73 15.91 7.35
N ARG A 70 -24.14 15.83 8.61
CA ARG A 70 -23.22 15.78 9.76
C ARG A 70 -22.84 14.34 10.06
N VAL A 71 -21.54 14.10 10.10
CA VAL A 71 -20.97 12.77 10.36
C VAL A 71 -20.01 12.80 11.54
N ALA A 72 -19.98 11.71 12.30
CA ALA A 72 -18.96 11.42 13.28
C ALA A 72 -17.92 10.46 12.69
N ILE A 73 -16.66 10.66 13.04
CA ILE A 73 -15.58 9.80 12.61
C ILE A 73 -15.36 8.75 13.68
N VAL A 74 -15.57 7.49 13.32
CA VAL A 74 -15.52 6.38 14.29
C VAL A 74 -14.16 5.69 14.32
N ASP A 75 -13.36 5.81 13.26
CA ASP A 75 -12.07 5.14 13.16
C ASP A 75 -11.00 5.98 12.41
N GLY A 76 -9.74 5.80 12.77
CA GLY A 76 -8.58 6.46 12.17
C GLY A 76 -8.05 7.69 12.92
N PRO A 77 -7.19 8.50 12.29
CA PRO A 77 -6.47 9.61 12.93
C PRO A 77 -7.36 10.71 13.52
N HIS A 78 -8.57 10.86 12.97
CA HIS A 78 -9.55 11.86 13.38
C HIS A 78 -10.72 11.21 14.14
N SER A 79 -10.55 9.99 14.66
CA SER A 79 -11.58 9.29 15.43
C SER A 79 -12.03 10.12 16.63
N GLY A 80 -13.35 10.18 16.83
CA GLY A 80 -14.01 11.01 17.84
C GLY A 80 -14.16 12.48 17.44
N ASP A 81 -13.74 12.89 16.24
CA ASP A 81 -14.08 14.19 15.66
C ASP A 81 -15.39 14.12 14.87
N GLN A 82 -15.94 15.29 14.56
CA GLN A 82 -17.12 15.46 13.73
C GLN A 82 -16.79 16.27 12.48
N GLY A 83 -17.58 16.09 11.44
CA GLY A 83 -17.46 16.90 10.25
C GLY A 83 -18.76 16.99 9.46
N THR A 84 -18.71 17.82 8.43
CA THR A 84 -19.80 17.97 7.47
C THR A 84 -19.37 17.44 6.13
N VAL A 85 -20.20 16.63 5.51
CA VAL A 85 -19.93 16.12 4.16
C VAL A 85 -20.03 17.26 3.17
N VAL A 86 -19.00 17.44 2.37
CA VAL A 86 -18.92 18.49 1.33
C VAL A 86 -18.82 17.85 -0.04
N ASP A 87 -18.92 18.70 -1.07
CA ASP A 87 -18.82 18.25 -2.45
C ASP A 87 -17.55 17.42 -2.68
N THR A 88 -17.76 16.21 -3.20
CA THR A 88 -16.70 15.21 -3.41
C THR A 88 -16.39 15.16 -4.90
N PRO A 89 -15.19 15.58 -5.32
CA PRO A 89 -14.84 15.61 -6.74
C PRO A 89 -14.93 14.23 -7.41
N GLU A 90 -15.26 14.20 -8.69
CA GLU A 90 -15.44 12.96 -9.46
C GLU A 90 -14.18 12.07 -9.55
N TRP A 91 -12.99 12.66 -9.38
CA TRP A 91 -11.73 11.91 -9.38
C TRP A 91 -11.49 11.11 -8.10
N VAL A 92 -12.30 11.33 -7.05
CA VAL A 92 -12.20 10.61 -5.78
C VAL A 92 -12.73 9.18 -5.97
N ARG A 93 -12.01 8.20 -5.41
CA ARG A 93 -12.38 6.79 -5.51
C ARG A 93 -13.75 6.54 -4.88
N GLN A 94 -14.53 5.66 -5.51
CA GLN A 94 -15.77 5.13 -4.93
C GLN A 94 -15.52 4.60 -3.52
N GLY A 95 -16.43 4.91 -2.59
CA GLY A 95 -16.30 4.57 -1.17
C GLY A 95 -15.52 5.60 -0.33
N PHE A 96 -15.14 6.74 -0.90
CA PHE A 96 -14.61 7.89 -0.18
C PHE A 96 -15.52 9.10 -0.34
N VAL A 97 -15.57 9.94 0.70
CA VAL A 97 -16.28 11.22 0.70
C VAL A 97 -15.39 12.32 1.26
N CYS A 98 -15.62 13.54 0.80
CA CYS A 98 -14.95 14.72 1.33
C CYS A 98 -15.71 15.23 2.56
N VAL A 99 -14.99 15.39 3.66
CA VAL A 99 -15.55 15.86 4.94
C VAL A 99 -14.76 17.07 5.40
N GLU A 100 -15.47 18.13 5.78
CA GLU A 100 -14.91 19.29 6.46
C GLU A 100 -14.93 19.05 7.97
N LEU A 101 -13.75 18.85 8.56
CA LEU A 101 -13.59 18.55 9.98
C LEU A 101 -13.82 19.80 10.84
N VAL A 102 -14.58 19.65 11.93
CA VAL A 102 -14.92 20.77 12.82
C VAL A 102 -13.70 21.26 13.60
N ARG A 103 -12.85 20.36 14.13
CA ARG A 103 -11.69 20.75 14.94
C ARG A 103 -10.55 21.32 14.12
N GLU A 104 -10.22 20.68 12.99
CA GLU A 104 -9.11 21.10 12.14
C GLU A 104 -9.48 22.24 11.17
N ARG A 105 -10.78 22.50 10.95
CA ARG A 105 -11.29 23.42 9.91
C ARG A 105 -10.68 23.15 8.54
N GLY A 106 -10.51 21.87 8.22
CA GLY A 106 -9.85 21.39 7.02
C GLY A 106 -10.68 20.31 6.31
N ARG A 107 -10.54 20.24 4.99
CA ARG A 107 -11.20 19.21 4.16
C ARG A 107 -10.33 17.96 4.08
N ARG A 108 -10.93 16.80 4.31
CA ARG A 108 -10.28 15.49 4.24
C ARG A 108 -11.12 14.51 3.46
N PHE A 109 -10.46 13.67 2.67
CA PHE A 109 -11.12 12.54 2.03
C PHE A 109 -11.09 11.36 2.98
N MET A 110 -12.26 10.86 3.33
CA MET A 110 -12.42 9.79 4.31
C MET A 110 -13.18 8.62 3.71
N PRO A 111 -12.81 7.36 4.01
CA PRO A 111 -13.60 6.22 3.64
C PRO A 111 -14.97 6.27 4.31
N VAL A 112 -16.03 6.00 3.55
CA VAL A 112 -17.43 5.93 4.02
C VAL A 112 -17.56 4.99 5.21
N ALA A 113 -16.85 3.85 5.20
CA ALA A 113 -16.84 2.86 6.27
C ALA A 113 -16.26 3.36 7.62
N LYS A 114 -15.61 4.54 7.66
CA LYS A 114 -15.07 5.15 8.89
C LYS A 114 -15.95 6.27 9.44
N LEU A 115 -17.12 6.48 8.83
CA LEU A 115 -18.06 7.53 9.19
C LEU A 115 -19.35 6.92 9.73
N SER A 116 -19.95 7.61 10.70
CA SER A 116 -21.27 7.31 11.23
C SER A 116 -22.14 8.55 11.13
N ARG A 117 -23.43 8.37 10.87
CA ARG A 117 -24.41 9.46 10.97
C ARG A 117 -24.53 9.90 12.42
N LEU A 118 -24.59 11.21 12.65
CA LEU A 118 -24.81 11.76 13.99
C LEU A 118 -26.28 11.65 14.44
N ASP A 119 -27.21 11.51 13.50
CA ASP A 119 -28.65 11.50 13.75
C ASP A 119 -29.24 10.08 13.87
N GLU A 120 -28.44 9.03 13.70
CA GLU A 120 -28.90 7.66 13.99
C GLU A 120 -28.82 7.37 15.50
N PRO A 121 -29.94 7.05 16.16
CA PRO A 121 -29.90 6.61 17.55
C PRO A 121 -29.13 5.28 17.61
N VAL A 122 -28.05 5.27 18.38
CA VAL A 122 -27.31 4.05 18.72
C VAL A 122 -28.25 3.18 19.55
N GLY A 123 -28.89 2.20 18.90
CA GLY A 123 -29.77 1.20 19.51
C GLY A 123 -29.02 -0.07 19.88
#